data_AF-E3VW88-F1
#
_entry.id   AF-E3VW88-F1
#
_cell.length_a   1.000
_cell.length_b   1.000
_cell.length_c   1.000
_cell.angle_alpha   90.00
_cell.angle_beta   90.00
_cell.angle_gamma   90.00
#
_symmetry.space_group_name_H-M   'P 1'
#
loop_
_entity.id
_entity.type
_entity.pdbx_description
1 polymer ?
#
loop_
_entity_poly.entity_id
_entity_poly.type
_entity_poly.pdbx_seq_one_letter_code
_entity_poly.pdbx_strand_id
1 'polypeptide(L)'
;LPCELQPHGQVNCNWLFLKSVPHFSAGAPRANVTSLSLISNRIHHLHDSDFVHLSNLRVLNLKWNCPPAGLSPMHFPCRMTIEPNTFLAVPTLEELNLSYNGITTVPALPSSLVSLSLSRTSILVLDPTHFTGLHALRFLYMDGNCYYKNPCPRALEVAPGALLGLGNLTHLSLKYNNLTEVPRRLPPSLDTLLLSYNHIV
;
A
#
# COMPACT_ATOMS: atom_id res chain seq x y z
N LEU A 1 3.52 -25.83 4.59
CA LEU A 1 3.15 -24.53 3.99
C LEU A 1 4.00 -24.34 2.75
N PRO A 2 3.48 -23.78 1.65
CA PRO A 2 4.28 -23.52 0.45
C PRO A 2 5.27 -22.36 0.65
N CYS A 3 5.13 -21.57 1.72
CA CYS A 3 6.02 -20.49 2.08
C CYS A 3 7.24 -20.96 2.86
N GLU A 4 8.34 -20.22 2.71
CA GLU A 4 9.59 -20.43 3.44
C GLU A 4 9.59 -19.63 4.74
N LEU A 5 9.93 -20.27 5.87
CA LEU A 5 10.18 -19.60 7.14
C LEU A 5 11.65 -19.17 7.17
N GLN A 6 11.87 -17.89 7.39
CA GLN A 6 13.19 -17.27 7.46
C GLN A 6 13.48 -16.79 8.90
N PRO A 7 14.75 -16.48 9.23
CA PRO A 7 15.13 -15.99 10.56
C PRO A 7 14.31 -14.77 11.00
N HIS A 8 14.25 -14.53 12.30
CA HIS A 8 13.61 -13.35 12.91
C HIS A 8 12.10 -13.20 12.64
N GLY A 9 11.39 -14.31 12.41
CA GLY A 9 9.94 -14.26 12.26
C GLY A 9 9.45 -13.84 10.87
N GLN A 10 10.31 -13.99 9.86
CA GLN A 10 10.00 -13.63 8.48
C GLN A 10 9.38 -14.83 7.75
N VAL A 11 8.30 -14.61 7.03
CA VAL A 11 7.67 -15.63 6.16
C VAL A 11 7.68 -15.12 4.73
N ASN A 12 8.34 -15.86 3.86
CA ASN A 12 8.46 -15.55 2.44
C ASN A 12 7.53 -16.46 1.62
N CYS A 13 6.50 -15.86 1.03
CA CYS A 13 5.54 -16.48 0.13
C CYS A 13 5.61 -15.91 -1.29
N ASN A 14 6.75 -15.32 -1.69
CA ASN A 14 6.87 -14.63 -2.97
C ASN A 14 6.82 -15.61 -4.16
N TRP A 15 6.23 -15.18 -5.29
CA TRP A 15 6.25 -15.94 -6.56
C TRP A 15 5.67 -17.35 -6.50
N LEU A 16 4.75 -17.60 -5.57
CA LEU A 16 4.10 -18.90 -5.39
C LEU A 16 2.79 -19.02 -6.18
N PHE A 17 2.43 -17.99 -6.95
CA PHE A 17 1.19 -17.89 -7.73
C PHE A 17 -0.08 -18.09 -6.88
N LEU A 18 -0.01 -17.75 -5.59
CA LEU A 18 -1.11 -17.89 -4.64
C LEU A 18 -2.29 -17.02 -5.08
N LYS A 19 -3.51 -17.54 -4.95
CA LYS A 19 -4.75 -16.80 -5.26
C LYS A 19 -5.40 -16.15 -4.04
N SER A 20 -4.97 -16.55 -2.85
CA SER A 20 -5.42 -16.04 -1.55
C SER A 20 -4.26 -16.02 -0.56
N VAL A 21 -4.44 -15.30 0.54
CA VAL A 21 -3.49 -15.33 1.65
C VAL A 21 -3.44 -16.75 2.24
N PRO A 22 -2.24 -17.33 2.46
CA PRO A 22 -2.15 -18.71 2.96
C PRO A 22 -2.53 -18.77 4.44
N HIS A 23 -3.45 -19.66 4.79
CA HIS A 23 -3.73 -19.97 6.19
C HIS A 23 -2.61 -20.87 6.75
N PHE A 24 -1.89 -20.35 7.74
CA PHE A 24 -0.92 -21.12 8.52
C PHE A 24 -1.63 -22.24 9.29
N SER A 25 -1.07 -23.44 9.42
CA SER A 25 -1.66 -24.49 10.27
C SER A 25 -1.55 -24.11 11.76
N ALA A 26 -2.37 -24.73 12.63
CA ALA A 26 -2.38 -24.41 14.06
C ALA A 26 -1.04 -24.69 14.76
N GLY A 27 -0.25 -25.64 14.24
CA GLY A 27 1.10 -25.96 14.73
C GLY A 27 2.23 -25.09 14.18
N ALA A 28 1.94 -24.12 13.29
CA ALA A 28 2.94 -23.17 12.83
C ALA A 28 3.15 -22.07 13.88
N PRO A 29 4.36 -21.50 14.03
CA PRO A 29 4.65 -20.47 15.03
C PRO A 29 4.08 -19.10 14.60
N ARG A 30 2.75 -18.99 14.46
CA ARG A 30 2.02 -17.80 13.98
C ARG A 30 2.31 -16.57 14.85
N ALA A 31 2.44 -16.77 16.16
CA ALA A 31 2.77 -15.71 17.12
C ALA A 31 4.17 -15.12 16.90
N ASN A 32 5.07 -15.82 16.20
CA ASN A 32 6.42 -15.34 15.96
C ASN A 32 6.56 -14.59 14.63
N VAL A 33 5.50 -14.56 13.81
CA VAL A 33 5.55 -13.93 12.49
C VAL A 33 5.47 -12.41 12.65
N THR A 34 6.54 -11.73 12.30
CA THR A 34 6.68 -10.27 12.32
C THR A 34 6.69 -9.66 10.93
N SER A 35 7.03 -10.45 9.91
CA SER A 35 7.06 -10.01 8.51
C SER A 35 6.49 -11.09 7.58
N LEU A 36 5.61 -10.67 6.68
CA LEU A 36 5.00 -11.52 5.67
C LEU A 36 5.17 -10.89 4.29
N SER A 37 5.84 -11.62 3.39
CA SER A 37 6.04 -11.21 2.02
C SER A 37 5.22 -12.08 1.07
N LEU A 38 4.32 -11.45 0.31
CA LEU A 38 3.41 -12.08 -0.65
C LEU A 38 3.61 -11.49 -2.07
N ILE A 39 4.83 -11.04 -2.38
CA ILE A 39 5.15 -10.34 -3.62
C ILE A 39 4.86 -11.23 -4.83
N SER A 40 4.29 -10.64 -5.89
CA SER A 40 4.08 -11.30 -7.18
C SER A 40 3.32 -12.62 -7.09
N ASN A 41 2.29 -12.67 -6.25
CA ASN A 41 1.27 -13.70 -6.29
C ASN A 41 0.10 -13.22 -7.19
N ARG A 42 -1.06 -13.86 -7.07
CA ARG A 42 -2.29 -13.58 -7.83
C ARG A 42 -3.46 -13.35 -6.88
N ILE A 43 -3.19 -12.70 -5.75
CA ILE A 43 -4.18 -12.44 -4.71
C ILE A 43 -4.96 -11.21 -5.12
N HIS A 44 -6.15 -11.39 -5.69
CA HIS A 44 -6.98 -10.28 -6.16
C HIS A 44 -8.04 -9.88 -5.12
N HIS A 45 -8.27 -10.72 -4.12
CA HIS A 45 -9.28 -10.50 -3.09
C HIS A 45 -8.60 -10.67 -1.73
N LEU A 46 -8.72 -9.64 -0.89
CA LEU A 46 -8.31 -9.67 0.51
C LEU A 46 -9.54 -9.62 1.40
N HIS A 47 -9.52 -10.44 2.44
CA HIS A 47 -10.62 -10.65 3.36
C HIS A 47 -10.27 -10.20 4.78
N ASP A 48 -11.29 -9.86 5.56
CA ASP A 48 -11.17 -9.48 6.97
C ASP A 48 -10.48 -10.57 7.81
N SER A 49 -10.61 -11.84 7.40
CA SER A 49 -10.01 -13.00 8.09
C SER A 49 -8.56 -13.32 7.71
N ASP A 50 -7.99 -12.67 6.69
CA ASP A 50 -6.71 -13.11 6.09
C ASP A 50 -5.53 -13.03 7.06
N PHE A 51 -5.52 -11.99 7.90
CA PHE A 51 -4.38 -11.68 8.77
C PHE A 51 -4.68 -11.77 10.27
N VAL A 52 -5.92 -12.14 10.67
CA VAL A 52 -6.37 -12.15 12.08
C VAL A 52 -5.52 -13.02 13.00
N HIS A 53 -4.83 -14.02 12.46
CA HIS A 53 -3.99 -14.93 13.24
C HIS A 53 -2.51 -14.50 13.32
N LEU A 54 -2.16 -13.39 12.69
CA LEU A 54 -0.80 -12.84 12.67
C LEU A 54 -0.72 -11.60 13.57
N SER A 55 -1.04 -11.79 14.85
CA SER A 55 -1.24 -10.70 15.81
C SER A 55 0.01 -9.86 16.13
N ASN A 56 1.20 -10.32 15.73
CA ASN A 56 2.47 -9.62 15.93
C ASN A 56 3.10 -9.12 14.61
N LEU A 57 2.33 -9.17 13.51
CA LEU A 57 2.80 -8.77 12.20
C LEU A 57 3.07 -7.26 12.18
N ARG A 58 4.27 -6.89 11.75
CA ARG A 58 4.75 -5.50 11.62
C ARG A 58 4.96 -5.10 10.16
N VAL A 59 5.38 -6.04 9.32
CA VAL A 59 5.68 -5.77 7.91
C VAL A 59 4.84 -6.66 7.01
N LEU A 60 4.09 -6.06 6.10
CA LEU A 60 3.28 -6.77 5.11
C LEU A 60 3.57 -6.26 3.70
N ASN A 61 3.99 -7.17 2.82
CA ASN A 61 4.27 -6.85 1.43
C ASN A 61 3.35 -7.60 0.47
N LEU A 62 2.40 -6.86 -0.13
CA LEU A 62 1.43 -7.36 -1.10
C LEU A 62 1.72 -6.85 -2.51
N LYS A 63 2.93 -6.36 -2.76
CA LYS A 63 3.32 -5.78 -4.04
C LYS A 63 3.08 -6.75 -5.21
N TRP A 64 2.59 -6.22 -6.32
CA TRP A 64 2.48 -6.94 -7.60
C TRP A 64 1.53 -8.15 -7.58
N ASN A 65 0.48 -8.12 -6.77
CA ASN A 65 -0.52 -9.20 -6.76
C ASN A 65 -1.59 -9.03 -7.83
N CYS A 66 -1.89 -7.79 -8.21
CA CYS A 66 -2.96 -7.46 -9.14
C CYS A 66 -2.59 -6.22 -9.97
N PRO A 67 -1.56 -6.27 -10.83
CA PRO A 67 -1.03 -5.08 -11.50
C PRO A 67 -2.08 -4.40 -12.41
N PRO A 68 -2.14 -3.05 -12.42
CA PRO A 68 -2.90 -2.30 -13.43
C PRO A 68 -2.54 -2.71 -14.86
N ALA A 69 -3.49 -2.60 -15.79
CA ALA A 69 -3.33 -3.09 -17.17
C ALA A 69 -2.07 -2.56 -17.86
N GLY A 70 -1.72 -1.28 -17.73
CA GLY A 70 -0.50 -0.74 -18.35
C GLY A 70 0.82 -1.32 -17.81
N LEU A 71 0.78 -1.94 -16.63
CA LEU A 71 1.93 -2.53 -15.93
C LEU A 71 1.97 -4.07 -16.03
N SER A 72 0.85 -4.69 -16.39
CA SER A 72 0.74 -6.12 -16.65
C SER A 72 1.49 -6.48 -17.95
N PRO A 73 2.36 -7.52 -17.97
CA PRO A 73 3.10 -7.90 -19.18
C PRO A 73 2.21 -8.21 -20.39
N MET A 74 1.00 -8.69 -20.15
CA MET A 74 0.00 -9.03 -21.17
C MET A 74 -1.14 -8.01 -21.25
N HIS A 75 -0.99 -6.86 -20.60
CA HIS A 75 -2.01 -5.83 -20.49
C HIS A 75 -3.36 -6.28 -19.92
N PHE A 76 -3.39 -7.40 -19.18
CA PHE A 76 -4.62 -7.85 -18.55
C PHE A 76 -5.05 -6.87 -17.45
N PRO A 77 -6.30 -6.41 -17.46
CA PRO A 77 -6.83 -5.59 -16.40
C PRO A 77 -6.92 -6.41 -15.11
N CYS A 78 -6.61 -5.77 -14.00
CA CYS A 78 -6.78 -6.36 -12.69
C CYS A 78 -7.37 -5.33 -11.74
N ARG A 79 -8.34 -5.75 -10.93
CA ARG A 79 -8.91 -4.95 -9.86
C ARG A 79 -8.84 -5.75 -8.57
N MET A 80 -8.16 -5.20 -7.58
CA MET A 80 -8.06 -5.82 -6.27
C MET A 80 -9.21 -5.34 -5.38
N THR A 81 -9.88 -6.27 -4.70
CA THR A 81 -10.89 -5.95 -3.68
C THR A 81 -10.29 -6.16 -2.30
N ILE A 82 -10.55 -5.24 -1.39
CA ILE A 82 -10.07 -5.29 -0.01
C ILE A 82 -11.27 -5.07 0.89
N GLU A 83 -11.58 -6.05 1.75
CA GLU A 83 -12.63 -5.92 2.75
C GLU A 83 -12.24 -4.89 3.83
N PRO A 84 -13.22 -4.20 4.46
CA PRO A 84 -12.95 -3.00 5.26
C PRO A 84 -12.01 -3.19 6.45
N ASN A 85 -11.99 -4.36 7.09
CA ASN A 85 -11.21 -4.62 8.29
C ASN A 85 -9.94 -5.43 8.01
N THR A 86 -9.64 -5.75 6.75
CA THR A 86 -8.46 -6.53 6.32
C THR A 86 -7.18 -6.10 7.06
N PHE A 87 -6.85 -4.81 7.07
CA PHE A 87 -5.63 -4.31 7.73
C PHE A 87 -5.88 -3.86 9.18
N LEU A 88 -7.13 -3.54 9.54
CA LEU A 88 -7.49 -3.20 10.93
C LEU A 88 -7.38 -4.43 11.86
N ALA A 89 -7.50 -5.64 11.31
CA ALA A 89 -7.24 -6.90 12.00
C ALA A 89 -5.79 -7.06 12.47
N VAL A 90 -4.87 -6.19 12.02
CA VAL A 90 -3.45 -6.21 12.38
C VAL A 90 -3.04 -4.87 13.00
N PRO A 91 -3.43 -4.58 14.25
CA PRO A 91 -3.17 -3.30 14.90
C PRO A 91 -1.68 -3.03 15.22
N THR A 92 -0.80 -4.00 14.98
CA THR A 92 0.66 -3.90 15.15
C THR A 92 1.40 -3.55 13.86
N LEU A 93 0.69 -3.39 12.74
CA LEU A 93 1.30 -3.21 11.42
C LEU A 93 2.01 -1.84 11.32
N GLU A 94 3.31 -1.86 11.01
CA GLU A 94 4.19 -0.70 10.91
C GLU A 94 4.48 -0.36 9.44
N GLU A 95 4.64 -1.36 8.58
CA GLU A 95 4.97 -1.18 7.17
C GLU A 95 4.03 -1.96 6.25
N LEU A 96 3.43 -1.25 5.29
CA LEU A 96 2.53 -1.83 4.30
C LEU A 96 2.93 -1.44 2.87
N ASN A 97 3.15 -2.44 2.03
CA ASN A 97 3.40 -2.24 0.61
C ASN A 97 2.25 -2.81 -0.23
N LEU A 98 1.44 -1.92 -0.80
CA LEU A 98 0.35 -2.22 -1.73
C LEU A 98 0.68 -1.81 -3.17
N SER A 99 1.94 -1.50 -3.47
CA SER A 99 2.33 -1.01 -4.79
C SER A 99 2.06 -2.03 -5.91
N TYR A 100 1.83 -1.55 -7.12
CA TYR A 100 1.48 -2.41 -8.27
C TYR A 100 0.24 -3.27 -8.04
N ASN A 101 -0.79 -2.72 -7.41
CA ASN A 101 -2.11 -3.34 -7.29
C ASN A 101 -3.19 -2.40 -7.84
N GLY A 102 -4.15 -2.96 -8.57
CA GLY A 102 -5.29 -2.26 -9.18
C GLY A 102 -6.34 -1.86 -8.15
N ILE A 103 -5.95 -1.04 -7.18
CA ILE A 103 -6.83 -0.42 -6.19
C ILE A 103 -7.08 1.05 -6.56
N THR A 104 -8.30 1.52 -6.32
CA THR A 104 -8.73 2.89 -6.67
C THR A 104 -8.99 3.79 -5.46
N THR A 105 -8.98 3.22 -4.25
CA THR A 105 -9.19 3.92 -2.98
C THR A 105 -8.16 3.45 -1.96
N VAL A 106 -7.87 4.30 -0.97
CA VAL A 106 -7.04 3.93 0.18
C VAL A 106 -7.92 3.06 1.11
N PRO A 107 -7.47 1.85 1.49
CA PRO A 107 -8.20 1.01 2.45
C PRO A 107 -8.14 1.62 3.87
N ALA A 108 -8.97 1.15 4.79
CA ALA A 108 -8.81 1.49 6.20
C ALA A 108 -7.50 0.87 6.75
N LEU A 109 -6.75 1.65 7.50
CA LEU A 109 -5.40 1.31 7.95
C LEU A 109 -5.26 1.48 9.48
N PRO A 110 -4.43 0.66 10.15
CA PRO A 110 -4.22 0.77 11.58
C PRO A 110 -3.36 1.99 11.93
N SER A 111 -3.62 2.63 13.06
CA SER A 111 -2.91 3.83 13.53
C SER A 111 -1.42 3.60 13.84
N SER A 112 -0.99 2.34 13.93
CA SER A 112 0.41 1.92 14.11
C SER A 112 1.28 2.14 12.88
N LEU A 113 0.68 2.38 11.71
CA LEU A 113 1.38 2.40 10.44
C LEU A 113 2.39 3.56 10.36
N VAL A 114 3.64 3.24 10.03
CA VAL A 114 4.78 4.15 9.90
C VAL A 114 5.16 4.37 8.44
N SER A 115 5.06 3.33 7.60
CA SER A 115 5.43 3.38 6.19
C SER A 115 4.34 2.78 5.30
N LEU A 116 3.94 3.53 4.28
CA LEU A 116 2.92 3.11 3.32
C LEU A 116 3.38 3.36 1.88
N SER A 117 3.31 2.32 1.06
CA SER A 117 3.46 2.44 -0.39
C SER A 117 2.18 2.07 -1.13
N LEU A 118 1.62 3.06 -1.82
CA LEU A 118 0.50 2.97 -2.76
C LEU A 118 0.95 3.32 -4.19
N SER A 119 2.24 3.27 -4.47
CA SER A 119 2.81 3.57 -5.79
C SER A 119 2.28 2.61 -6.86
N ARG A 120 2.04 3.12 -8.06
CA ARG A 120 1.59 2.34 -9.22
C ARG A 120 0.31 1.55 -8.93
N THR A 121 -0.58 2.21 -8.20
CA THR A 121 -1.97 1.81 -8.05
C THR A 121 -2.83 2.63 -9.02
N SER A 122 -4.15 2.59 -8.88
CA SER A 122 -5.08 3.43 -9.65
C SER A 122 -5.81 4.44 -8.77
N ILE A 123 -5.20 4.81 -7.63
CA ILE A 123 -5.72 5.85 -6.73
C ILE A 123 -5.44 7.22 -7.33
N LEU A 124 -6.50 7.97 -7.60
CA LEU A 124 -6.45 9.29 -8.24
C LEU A 124 -7.01 10.42 -7.36
N VAL A 125 -7.51 10.12 -6.16
CA VAL A 125 -8.06 11.12 -5.24
C VAL A 125 -7.54 10.86 -3.84
N LEU A 126 -6.99 11.89 -3.21
CA LEU A 126 -6.64 11.92 -1.81
C LEU A 126 -7.46 12.99 -1.08
N ASP A 127 -8.16 12.56 -0.04
CA ASP A 127 -8.95 13.41 0.84
C ASP A 127 -8.46 13.25 2.29
N PRO A 128 -8.89 14.12 3.22
CA PRO A 128 -8.53 13.99 4.63
C PRO A 128 -9.02 12.69 5.29
N THR A 129 -10.09 12.08 4.79
CA THR A 129 -10.72 10.91 5.42
C THR A 129 -9.88 9.64 5.23
N HIS A 130 -9.21 9.50 4.07
CA HIS A 130 -8.37 8.35 3.73
C HIS A 130 -7.21 8.08 4.70
N PHE A 131 -6.74 9.09 5.43
CA PHE A 131 -5.59 8.98 6.33
C PHE A 131 -5.93 9.33 7.79
N THR A 132 -7.21 9.31 8.14
CA THR A 132 -7.67 9.63 9.50
C THR A 132 -7.03 8.69 10.52
N GLY A 133 -6.47 9.24 11.60
CA GLY A 133 -5.89 8.48 12.70
C GLY A 133 -4.46 7.95 12.48
N LEU A 134 -3.88 8.14 11.28
CA LEU A 134 -2.52 7.67 10.96
C LEU A 134 -1.42 8.62 11.47
N HIS A 135 -1.46 8.96 12.75
CA HIS A 135 -0.53 9.92 13.36
C HIS A 135 0.92 9.42 13.46
N ALA A 136 1.15 8.11 13.34
CA ALA A 136 2.47 7.50 13.33
C ALA A 136 3.16 7.51 11.95
N LEU A 137 2.41 7.82 10.88
CA LEU A 137 2.90 7.69 9.51
C LEU A 137 4.01 8.70 9.21
N ARG A 138 5.16 8.19 8.75
CA ARG A 138 6.36 8.98 8.42
C ARG A 138 6.67 8.97 6.93
N PHE A 139 6.38 7.86 6.26
CA PHE A 139 6.71 7.66 4.85
C PHE A 139 5.47 7.33 4.04
N LEU A 140 5.17 8.17 3.03
CA LEU A 140 4.09 7.95 2.08
C LEU A 140 4.62 8.01 0.65
N TYR A 141 4.54 6.89 -0.05
CA TYR A 141 4.93 6.76 -1.46
C TYR A 141 3.71 6.48 -2.32
N MET A 142 3.40 7.37 -3.26
CA MET A 142 2.30 7.21 -4.22
C MET A 142 2.77 7.53 -5.64
N ASP A 143 3.96 7.03 -6.02
CA ASP A 143 4.55 7.33 -7.32
C ASP A 143 3.88 6.55 -8.44
N GLY A 144 3.69 7.16 -9.62
CA GLY A 144 3.33 6.44 -10.83
C GLY A 144 1.87 6.00 -10.89
N ASN A 145 0.95 6.74 -10.26
CA ASN A 145 -0.48 6.46 -10.38
C ASN A 145 -1.09 7.10 -11.64
N CYS A 146 -0.38 8.01 -12.31
CA CYS A 146 -0.79 8.53 -13.61
C CYS A 146 0.40 8.93 -14.50
N TYR A 147 0.80 8.04 -15.40
CA TYR A 147 1.88 8.26 -16.36
C TYR A 147 1.80 7.27 -17.53
N TYR A 148 2.72 7.32 -18.50
CA TYR A 148 2.62 6.54 -19.74
C TYR A 148 2.47 5.00 -19.56
N LYS A 149 3.06 4.38 -18.52
CA LYS A 149 2.84 2.92 -18.26
C LYS A 149 1.67 2.63 -17.32
N ASN A 150 1.09 3.64 -16.71
CA ASN A 150 -0.12 3.50 -15.88
C ASN A 150 -1.01 4.71 -16.18
N PRO A 151 -1.58 4.77 -17.39
CA PRO A 151 -2.32 5.94 -17.85
C PRO A 151 -3.60 6.08 -17.06
N CYS A 152 -4.07 7.32 -16.91
CA CYS A 152 -5.26 7.63 -16.17
C CYS A 152 -6.02 8.80 -16.85
N PRO A 153 -7.32 8.98 -16.57
CA PRO A 153 -8.13 9.98 -17.27
C PRO A 153 -7.89 11.42 -16.82
N ARG A 154 -7.29 11.64 -15.65
CA ARG A 154 -7.06 12.97 -15.05
C ARG A 154 -5.92 12.93 -14.04
N ALA A 155 -5.23 14.05 -13.85
CA ALA A 155 -4.19 14.18 -12.82
C ALA A 155 -4.62 13.66 -11.44
N LEU A 156 -3.66 13.20 -10.64
CA LEU A 156 -3.90 12.91 -9.23
C LEU A 156 -4.45 14.17 -8.54
N GLU A 157 -5.60 14.03 -7.89
CA GLU A 157 -6.23 15.10 -7.13
C GLU A 157 -5.88 14.94 -5.65
N VAL A 158 -5.18 15.91 -5.09
CA VAL A 158 -4.90 15.97 -3.66
C VAL A 158 -5.65 17.16 -3.09
N ALA A 159 -6.73 16.90 -2.34
CA ALA A 159 -7.55 17.96 -1.77
C ALA A 159 -6.69 18.88 -0.86
N PRO A 160 -6.95 20.19 -0.81
CA PRO A 160 -6.19 21.10 0.05
C PRO A 160 -6.19 20.62 1.49
N GLY A 161 -5.01 20.34 2.02
CA GLY A 161 -4.86 19.84 3.39
C GLY A 161 -5.24 18.38 3.62
N ALA A 162 -5.44 17.58 2.57
CA ALA A 162 -5.73 16.14 2.65
C ALA A 162 -4.72 15.37 3.53
N LEU A 163 -3.48 15.85 3.58
CA LEU A 163 -2.40 15.19 4.32
C LEU A 163 -2.10 15.86 5.67
N LEU A 164 -2.74 16.98 6.03
CA LEU A 164 -2.41 17.76 7.25
C LEU A 164 -2.53 16.96 8.54
N GLY A 165 -3.43 15.98 8.61
CA GLY A 165 -3.60 15.11 9.78
C GLY A 165 -2.41 14.18 10.05
N LEU A 166 -1.53 14.00 9.06
CA LEU A 166 -0.31 13.19 9.14
C LEU A 166 0.83 14.00 9.79
N GLY A 167 0.68 14.34 11.07
CA GLY A 167 1.57 15.26 11.78
C GLY A 167 3.03 14.82 11.93
N ASN A 168 3.34 13.53 11.70
CA ASN A 168 4.70 12.99 11.72
C ASN A 168 5.24 12.66 10.33
N LEU A 169 4.55 13.06 9.26
CA LEU A 169 4.97 12.74 7.90
C LEU A 169 6.24 13.51 7.54
N THR A 170 7.34 12.80 7.32
CA THR A 170 8.64 13.39 6.96
C THR A 170 8.98 13.18 5.49
N HIS A 171 8.46 12.12 4.87
CA HIS A 171 8.77 11.77 3.49
C HIS A 171 7.49 11.57 2.66
N LEU A 172 7.32 12.41 1.64
CA LEU A 172 6.25 12.32 0.66
C LEU A 172 6.81 12.22 -0.76
N SER A 173 6.41 11.18 -1.49
CA SER A 173 6.74 11.02 -2.91
C SER A 173 5.47 10.90 -3.74
N LEU A 174 5.30 11.84 -4.68
CA LEU A 174 4.19 11.91 -5.63
C LEU A 174 4.72 12.02 -7.08
N LYS A 175 5.81 11.33 -7.41
CA LYS A 175 6.39 11.35 -8.76
C LYS A 175 5.43 10.72 -9.77
N TYR A 176 5.51 11.12 -11.04
CA TYR A 176 4.74 10.45 -12.12
C TYR A 176 3.23 10.37 -11.86
N ASN A 177 2.62 11.48 -11.42
CA ASN A 177 1.20 11.55 -11.09
C ASN A 177 0.43 12.58 -11.93
N ASN A 178 1.04 13.05 -13.01
CA ASN A 178 0.47 14.01 -13.93
C ASN A 178 0.03 15.31 -13.24
N LEU A 179 0.65 15.67 -12.11
CA LEU A 179 0.32 16.89 -11.35
C LEU A 179 0.70 18.14 -12.14
N THR A 180 -0.16 19.16 -12.11
CA THR A 180 0.08 20.47 -12.75
C THR A 180 0.40 21.58 -11.74
N GLU A 181 0.13 21.35 -10.46
CA GLU A 181 0.49 22.25 -9.36
C GLU A 181 0.99 21.44 -8.15
N VAL A 182 1.71 22.10 -7.25
CA VAL A 182 2.09 21.50 -5.95
C VAL A 182 0.84 21.40 -5.06
N PRO A 183 0.56 20.24 -4.43
CA PRO A 183 -0.55 20.12 -3.49
C PRO A 183 -0.53 21.17 -2.39
N ARG A 184 -1.68 21.76 -2.09
CA ARG A 184 -1.78 22.87 -1.14
C ARG A 184 -1.90 22.38 0.30
N ARG A 185 -1.30 23.12 1.23
CA ARG A 185 -1.30 22.83 2.68
C ARG A 185 -0.75 21.43 2.99
N LEU A 186 0.44 21.12 2.49
CA LEU A 186 1.17 19.92 2.89
C LEU A 186 1.58 19.99 4.38
N PRO A 187 1.85 18.84 5.04
CA PRO A 187 2.30 18.80 6.41
C PRO A 187 3.60 19.60 6.60
N PRO A 188 3.69 20.46 7.63
CA PRO A 188 4.91 21.23 7.91
C PRO A 188 6.07 20.35 8.42
N SER A 189 5.79 19.09 8.80
CA SER A 189 6.78 18.11 9.24
C SER A 189 7.60 17.49 8.10
N LEU A 190 7.32 17.81 6.84
CA LEU A 190 8.00 17.21 5.69
C LEU A 190 9.47 17.64 5.62
N ASP A 191 10.37 16.65 5.69
CA ASP A 191 11.79 16.81 5.42
C ASP A 191 12.12 16.57 3.94
N THR A 192 11.38 15.67 3.30
CA THR A 192 11.59 15.24 1.92
C THR A 192 10.29 15.27 1.12
N LEU A 193 10.25 16.09 0.08
CA LEU A 193 9.15 16.20 -0.87
C LEU A 193 9.64 15.91 -2.29
N LEU A 194 9.16 14.81 -2.87
CA LEU A 194 9.56 14.38 -4.21
C LEU A 194 8.40 14.49 -5.20
N LEU A 195 8.49 15.47 -6.09
CA LEU A 195 7.47 15.78 -7.11
C LEU A 195 7.99 15.64 -8.55
N SER A 196 9.13 14.98 -8.74
CA SER A 196 9.75 14.86 -10.07
C SER A 196 8.86 14.11 -11.07
N TYR A 197 9.04 14.41 -12.36
CA TYR A 197 8.29 13.81 -13.45
C TYR A 197 6.77 14.01 -13.38
N ASN A 198 6.38 15.19 -12.91
CA ASN A 198 5.04 15.76 -13.09
C ASN A 198 5.12 16.91 -14.13
N HIS A 199 4.02 17.63 -14.32
CA HIS A 199 3.88 18.77 -15.22
C HIS A 199 3.65 20.08 -14.45
N ILE A 200 4.30 20.22 -13.30
CA ILE A 200 4.17 21.40 -12.42
C ILE A 200 4.86 22.58 -13.09
N VAL A 201 4.10 23.66 -13.33
CA VAL A 201 4.54 24.91 -13.95
C VAL A 201 4.48 26.09 -12.98
#